data_AF-A0A8X6RQ23-F1
#
_entry.id   AF-A0A8X6RQ23-F1
#
_cell.length_a   1.000
_cell.length_b   1.000
_cell.length_c   1.000
_cell.angle_alpha   90.00
_cell.angle_beta   90.00
_cell.angle_gamma   90.00
#
_symmetry.space_group_name_H-M   'P 1'
#
loop_
_entity.id
_entity.type
_entity.pdbx_description
1 polymer ?
#
loop_
_entity_poly.entity_id
_entity_poly.type
_entity_poly.pdbx_seq_one_letter_code
_entity_poly.pdbx_strand_id
1 'polypeptide(L)'
;MLQQRNGKSATDLVILSYDLMRMTLLRPPSLLFRRLESMLKKVKVRSDGAMHVDSPAGGIHVQGLRDMNLRSTGGRVVVDSSRLEMKNLKTSRHTKDKKGQEVYQVCMCDNGRLFLAHREGHCQIQESVCRDSGQDRYRMRESRSKHS
;
A
#
# COMPACT_ATOMS: atom_id res chain seq x y z
N MET A 1 -45.66 26.62 -36.36
CA MET A 1 -44.71 26.19 -37.41
C MET A 1 -43.42 25.78 -36.69
N LEU A 2 -43.02 24.50 -36.60
CA LEU A 2 -42.30 23.69 -37.61
C LEU A 2 -41.07 24.46 -38.13
N GLN A 3 -39.80 24.02 -38.05
CA GLN A 3 -39.16 22.69 -37.99
C GLN A 3 -37.63 22.85 -37.66
N GLN A 4 -37.02 21.98 -36.84
CA GLN A 4 -36.12 20.83 -37.12
C GLN A 4 -34.58 21.06 -37.24
N ARG A 5 -33.88 20.34 -36.33
CA ARG A 5 -32.75 19.38 -36.49
C ARG A 5 -31.28 19.80 -36.71
N ASN A 6 -30.45 18.92 -36.13
CA ASN A 6 -29.01 18.62 -36.29
C ASN A 6 -28.07 19.50 -35.45
N GLY A 7 -27.37 19.01 -34.43
CA GLY A 7 -26.64 17.74 -34.34
C GLY A 7 -25.19 18.00 -34.73
N LYS A 8 -24.28 18.07 -33.74
CA LYS A 8 -22.88 17.60 -33.79
C LYS A 8 -22.14 17.92 -32.49
N SER A 9 -21.89 16.83 -31.77
CA SER A 9 -20.78 16.51 -30.85
C SER A 9 -19.86 17.67 -30.48
N ALA A 10 -19.94 18.10 -29.22
CA ALA A 10 -18.84 18.79 -28.56
C ALA A 10 -17.64 17.83 -28.59
N THR A 11 -16.69 18.11 -29.48
CA THR A 11 -15.44 17.37 -29.62
C THR A 11 -14.61 17.55 -28.36
N ASP A 12 -14.25 16.44 -27.75
CA ASP A 12 -13.25 16.29 -26.70
C ASP A 12 -11.97 17.06 -27.07
N LEU A 13 -11.71 18.14 -26.34
CA LEU A 13 -10.45 18.85 -26.44
C LEU A 13 -9.54 18.42 -25.29
N VAL A 14 -8.80 17.33 -25.51
CA VAL A 14 -7.66 16.99 -24.66
C VAL A 14 -6.43 17.67 -25.27
N ILE A 15 -6.08 18.85 -24.74
CA ILE A 15 -4.84 19.53 -25.14
C ILE A 15 -3.67 18.77 -24.51
N LEU A 16 -2.95 18.01 -25.33
CA LEU A 16 -1.60 17.53 -25.01
C LEU A 16 -0.60 18.50 -25.64
N SER A 17 -0.21 19.54 -24.89
CA SER A 17 0.96 20.34 -25.22
C SER A 17 2.18 19.79 -24.47
N TYR A 18 3.22 19.47 -25.23
CA TYR A 18 4.51 19.05 -24.71
C TYR A 18 5.19 20.25 -24.05
N ASP A 19 5.04 20.38 -22.73
CA ASP A 19 6.10 20.74 -21.77
C ASP A 19 5.49 20.87 -20.37
N LEU A 20 6.09 20.17 -19.39
CA LEU A 20 5.67 20.11 -17.98
C LEU A 20 4.22 19.67 -17.74
N MET A 21 3.95 18.37 -17.92
CA MET A 21 2.66 17.71 -17.62
C MET A 21 2.35 17.73 -16.11
N ARG A 22 1.86 18.87 -15.62
CA ARG A 22 1.05 18.98 -14.40
C ARG A 22 -0.40 18.83 -14.87
N MET A 23 -0.86 17.59 -14.96
CA MET A 23 -2.24 17.30 -15.39
C MET A 23 -3.19 17.58 -14.24
N THR A 24 -3.76 18.79 -14.23
CA THR A 24 -4.90 19.11 -13.35
C THR A 24 -6.13 18.44 -13.95
N LEU A 25 -6.53 17.30 -13.41
CA LEU A 25 -7.78 16.66 -13.78
C LEU A 25 -8.94 17.55 -13.29
N LEU A 26 -9.51 18.36 -14.18
CA LEU A 26 -10.84 18.95 -13.97
C LEU A 26 -11.83 17.80 -13.86
N ARG A 27 -12.56 17.76 -12.75
CA ARG A 27 -13.46 16.70 -12.31
C ARG A 27 -14.26 16.13 -13.50
N PRO A 28 -13.89 14.96 -14.06
CA PRO A 28 -14.72 14.35 -15.08
C PRO A 28 -16.04 13.94 -14.44
N PRO A 29 -17.16 13.94 -15.17
CA PRO A 29 -18.36 13.27 -14.69
C PRO A 29 -17.95 11.85 -14.33
N SER A 30 -18.18 11.51 -13.07
CA SER A 30 -17.85 10.23 -12.46
C SER A 30 -18.23 9.11 -13.42
N LEU A 31 -17.24 8.26 -13.80
CA LEU A 31 -17.35 6.83 -14.20
C LEU A 31 -16.38 6.37 -15.32
N LEU A 32 -15.62 7.24 -15.99
CA LEU A 32 -14.95 6.83 -17.24
C LEU A 32 -13.42 6.76 -17.25
N PHE A 33 -12.71 7.31 -16.26
CA PHE A 33 -11.25 7.20 -16.26
C PHE A 33 -10.80 5.92 -15.55
N ARG A 34 -10.47 4.89 -16.34
CA ARG A 34 -10.10 3.55 -15.85
C ARG A 34 -8.61 3.22 -15.92
N ARG A 35 -7.81 4.05 -16.63
CA ARG A 35 -6.42 3.72 -16.92
C ARG A 35 -5.51 4.94 -16.83
N LEU A 36 -4.63 4.93 -15.85
CA LEU A 36 -3.54 5.88 -15.69
C LEU A 36 -2.22 5.16 -15.99
N GLU A 37 -1.53 5.55 -17.07
CA GLU A 37 -0.26 4.92 -17.45
C GLU A 37 0.78 5.94 -17.89
N SER A 38 2.06 5.58 -17.77
CA SER A 38 3.19 6.35 -18.30
C SER A 38 4.10 5.41 -19.06
N MET A 39 4.19 5.62 -20.38
CA MET A 39 5.00 4.75 -21.27
C MET A 39 6.51 4.98 -21.13
N LEU A 40 6.92 6.16 -20.64
CA LEU A 40 8.32 6.60 -20.78
C LEU A 40 9.07 6.74 -19.46
N LYS A 41 8.38 6.97 -18.32
CA LYS A 41 9.08 7.28 -17.07
C LYS A 41 8.40 6.70 -15.83
N LYS A 42 7.49 7.47 -15.22
CA LYS A 42 6.94 7.21 -13.88
C LYS A 42 5.58 7.88 -13.75
N VAL A 43 4.64 7.21 -13.10
CA VAL A 43 3.41 7.83 -12.59
C VAL A 43 3.65 8.21 -11.13
N LYS A 44 3.33 9.45 -10.74
CA LYS A 44 3.40 9.91 -9.34
C LYS A 44 2.05 10.45 -8.93
N VAL A 45 1.46 9.85 -7.90
CA VAL A 45 0.26 10.36 -7.22
C VAL A 45 0.72 10.95 -5.89
N ARG A 46 0.30 12.18 -5.59
CA ARG A 46 0.65 12.91 -4.37
C ARG A 46 -0.60 13.56 -3.82
N SER A 47 -0.72 13.56 -2.50
CA SER A 47 -1.76 14.26 -1.76
C SER A 47 -1.10 14.94 -0.57
N ASP A 48 -1.54 16.15 -0.24
CA ASP A 48 -1.12 16.85 0.98
C ASP A 48 -1.90 16.38 2.21
N GLY A 49 -2.96 15.58 2.00
CA GLY A 49 -3.76 14.94 3.03
C GLY A 49 -3.77 13.42 2.90
N ALA A 50 -4.82 12.79 3.44
CA ALA A 50 -5.01 11.35 3.32
C ALA A 50 -5.20 10.94 1.85
N MET A 51 -4.66 9.77 1.49
CA MET A 51 -4.89 9.13 0.19
C MET A 51 -5.48 7.75 0.43
N HIS A 52 -6.65 7.50 -0.12
CA HIS A 52 -7.35 6.22 -0.06
C HIS A 52 -7.30 5.54 -1.43
N VAL A 53 -6.96 4.26 -1.44
CA VAL A 53 -6.96 3.42 -2.63
C VAL A 53 -7.80 2.20 -2.29
N ASP A 54 -9.03 2.18 -2.79
CA ASP A 54 -10.03 1.17 -2.46
C ASP A 54 -10.57 0.50 -3.72
N SER A 55 -10.96 -0.76 -3.59
CA SER A 55 -11.60 -1.54 -4.66
C SER A 55 -12.85 -2.22 -4.11
N PRO A 56 -14.03 -1.57 -4.16
CA PRO A 56 -15.24 -2.07 -3.51
C PRO A 56 -15.77 -3.41 -4.05
N ALA A 57 -15.50 -3.69 -5.33
CA ALA A 57 -16.02 -4.86 -6.03
C ALA A 57 -14.90 -5.75 -6.60
N GLY A 58 -13.66 -5.60 -6.13
CA GLY A 58 -12.52 -6.36 -6.65
C GLY A 58 -11.29 -6.29 -5.76
N GLY A 59 -10.21 -6.90 -6.22
CA GLY A 59 -8.90 -6.82 -5.55
C GLY A 59 -8.09 -5.61 -6.00
N ILE A 60 -7.07 -5.27 -5.21
CA ILE A 60 -5.98 -4.39 -5.64
C ILE A 60 -4.78 -5.28 -5.95
N HIS A 61 -4.33 -5.27 -7.20
CA HIS A 61 -3.13 -6.00 -7.62
C HIS A 61 -2.02 -5.01 -7.95
N VAL A 62 -0.87 -5.17 -7.28
CA VAL A 62 0.32 -4.36 -7.53
C VAL A 62 1.45 -5.32 -7.92
N GLN A 63 2.05 -5.10 -9.08
CA GLN A 63 3.15 -5.90 -9.59
C GLN A 63 4.31 -4.99 -10.01
N GLY A 64 5.53 -5.42 -9.68
CA GLY A 64 6.76 -4.75 -10.08
C GLY A 64 7.75 -5.74 -10.66
N LEU A 65 8.61 -5.28 -11.56
CA LEU A 65 9.67 -6.11 -12.15
C LEU A 65 10.88 -6.28 -11.21
N ARG A 66 11.11 -5.29 -10.36
CA ARG A 66 12.22 -5.24 -9.40
C ARG A 66 11.65 -4.99 -8.00
N ASP A 67 12.12 -3.95 -7.33
CA ASP A 67 11.76 -3.66 -5.96
C ASP A 67 10.43 -2.91 -5.87
N MET A 68 9.64 -3.27 -4.86
CA MET A 68 8.46 -2.53 -4.42
C MET A 68 8.74 -1.98 -3.02
N ASN A 69 8.64 -0.65 -2.85
CA ASN A 69 8.94 0.01 -1.58
C ASN A 69 7.65 0.56 -0.96
N LEU A 70 7.28 0.00 0.20
CA LEU A 70 6.21 0.50 1.04
C LEU A 70 6.83 1.11 2.31
N ARG A 71 6.81 2.44 2.41
CA ARG A 71 7.47 3.18 3.49
C ARG A 71 6.52 4.19 4.13
N SER A 72 6.51 4.22 5.46
CA SER A 72 5.95 5.29 6.28
C SER A 72 7.11 6.09 6.90
N THR A 73 7.07 7.42 6.85
CA THR A 73 8.16 8.29 7.33
C THR A 73 8.03 8.69 8.80
N GLY A 74 6.80 8.73 9.33
CA GLY A 74 6.54 9.15 10.71
C GLY A 74 5.40 8.38 11.37
N GLY A 75 4.97 7.27 10.78
CA GLY A 75 3.89 6.44 11.29
C GLY A 75 4.22 4.95 11.16
N ARG A 76 3.17 4.12 11.15
CA ARG A 76 3.27 2.67 11.00
C ARG A 76 2.72 2.21 9.66
N VAL A 77 3.23 1.08 9.17
CA VAL A 77 2.63 0.33 8.06
C VAL A 77 1.84 -0.81 8.68
N VAL A 78 0.56 -0.94 8.34
CA VAL A 78 -0.32 -1.98 8.87
C VAL A 78 -0.78 -2.85 7.70
N VAL A 79 -0.58 -4.15 7.83
CA VAL A 79 -1.12 -5.16 6.91
C VAL A 79 -2.10 -6.00 7.73
N ASP A 80 -3.38 -5.70 7.58
CA ASP A 80 -4.47 -6.39 8.30
C ASP A 80 -5.11 -7.40 7.35
N SER A 81 -4.86 -8.69 7.59
CA SER A 81 -5.35 -9.79 6.75
C SER A 81 -5.39 -11.08 7.57
N SER A 82 -6.35 -11.95 7.27
CA SER A 82 -6.41 -13.31 7.82
C SER A 82 -5.32 -14.23 7.27
N ARG A 83 -4.72 -13.90 6.12
CA ARG A 83 -3.64 -14.68 5.49
C ARG A 83 -2.63 -13.76 4.83
N LEU A 84 -1.35 -13.97 5.15
CA LEU A 84 -0.22 -13.29 4.53
C LEU A 84 0.74 -14.33 3.95
N GLU A 85 1.10 -14.20 2.68
CA GLU A 85 2.02 -15.12 2.00
C GLU A 85 3.25 -14.38 1.49
N MET A 86 4.43 -14.80 1.92
CA MET A 86 5.71 -14.35 1.36
C MET A 86 6.34 -15.52 0.59
N LYS A 87 6.17 -15.51 -0.74
CA LYS A 87 6.64 -16.59 -1.63
C LYS A 87 8.05 -16.33 -2.12
N ASN A 88 8.75 -17.41 -2.49
CA ASN A 88 10.09 -17.36 -3.11
C ASN A 88 11.16 -16.68 -2.24
N LEU A 89 10.94 -16.61 -0.92
CA LEU A 89 11.99 -16.22 0.01
C LEU A 89 13.07 -17.29 0.00
N LYS A 90 14.34 -16.86 -0.11
CA LYS A 90 15.48 -17.77 0.07
C LYS A 90 15.45 -18.25 1.53
N THR A 91 15.35 -19.55 1.73
CA THR A 91 15.45 -20.17 3.06
C THR A 91 16.91 -20.42 3.41
N SER A 92 17.25 -20.30 4.69
CA SER A 92 18.59 -20.68 5.17
C SER A 92 18.85 -22.16 4.88
N ARG A 93 20.02 -22.49 4.32
CA ARG A 93 20.47 -23.87 4.19
C ARG A 93 21.26 -24.25 5.44
N HIS A 94 20.87 -25.34 6.11
CA HIS A 94 21.67 -25.90 7.19
C HIS A 94 23.00 -26.41 6.62
N THR A 95 24.10 -25.72 6.94
CA THR A 95 25.45 -26.23 6.67
C THR A 95 25.88 -27.12 7.83
N LYS A 96 26.62 -28.21 7.54
CA LYS A 96 27.15 -29.11 8.59
C LYS A 96 28.23 -28.44 9.44
N ASP A 97 28.79 -27.33 8.96
CA ASP A 97 29.68 -26.45 9.73
C ASP A 97 28.87 -25.62 10.73
N LYS A 98 28.68 -26.20 11.92
CA LYS A 98 27.98 -25.60 13.06
C LYS A 98 28.68 -24.39 13.68
N LYS A 99 29.79 -23.92 13.11
CA LYS A 99 30.61 -22.85 13.70
C LYS A 99 30.24 -21.49 13.08
N GLY A 100 29.45 -20.71 13.82
CA GLY A 100 29.44 -19.25 13.68
C GLY A 100 28.32 -18.60 12.86
N GLN A 101 27.26 -19.32 12.46
CA GLN A 101 26.12 -18.67 11.80
C GLN A 101 24.99 -18.38 12.79
N GLU A 102 24.85 -17.09 13.10
CA GLU A 102 23.76 -16.53 13.89
C GLU A 102 22.51 -16.43 13.01
N VAL A 103 21.67 -17.47 13.07
CA VAL A 103 20.41 -17.53 12.33
C VAL A 103 19.28 -17.20 13.31
N TYR A 104 18.30 -16.43 12.84
CA TYR A 104 17.13 -16.03 13.59
C TYR A 104 15.87 -16.43 12.83
N GLN A 105 14.81 -16.75 13.57
CA GLN A 105 13.46 -16.85 13.03
C GLN A 105 12.74 -15.51 13.24
N VAL A 106 11.86 -15.14 12.30
CA VAL A 106 10.97 -13.98 12.44
C VAL A 106 9.66 -14.46 13.03
N CYS A 107 9.31 -13.95 14.19
CA CYS A 107 8.09 -14.27 14.93
C CYS A 107 7.15 -13.07 14.96
N MET A 108 5.86 -13.31 15.18
CA MET A 108 4.82 -12.28 15.24
C MET A 108 4.04 -12.37 16.56
N CYS A 109 3.85 -11.23 17.21
CA CYS A 109 2.94 -11.07 18.34
C CYS A 109 1.47 -11.06 17.86
N ASP A 110 0.51 -11.31 18.75
CA ASP A 110 -0.92 -11.26 18.40
C ASP A 110 -1.39 -9.88 17.92
N ASN A 111 -0.67 -8.80 18.28
CA ASN A 111 -0.93 -7.44 17.78
C ASN A 111 -0.24 -7.11 16.45
N GLY A 112 0.41 -8.09 15.81
CA GLY A 112 1.07 -7.95 14.51
C GLY A 112 2.49 -7.36 14.56
N ARG A 113 3.07 -7.10 15.74
CA ARG A 113 4.49 -6.71 15.83
C ARG A 113 5.40 -7.90 15.51
N LEU A 114 6.43 -7.67 14.69
CA LEU A 114 7.43 -8.67 14.34
C LEU A 114 8.66 -8.54 15.25
N PHE A 115 9.24 -9.67 15.64
CA PHE A 115 10.48 -9.74 16.40
C PHE A 115 11.36 -10.89 15.92
N LEU A 116 12.67 -10.78 16.20
CA LEU A 116 13.62 -11.85 15.93
C LEU A 116 13.72 -12.76 17.16
N ALA A 117 13.61 -14.06 16.94
CA ALA A 117 13.84 -15.07 17.98
C ALA A 117 14.98 -16.00 17.56
N HIS A 118 15.60 -16.65 18.54
CA HIS A 118 16.67 -17.62 18.30
C HIS A 118 16.19 -18.71 17.32
N ARG A 119 17.07 -19.19 16.42
CA ARG A 119 16.73 -20.18 15.37
C ARG A 119 16.13 -21.50 15.85
N GLU A 120 16.34 -21.85 17.11
CA GLU A 120 15.95 -23.13 17.70
C GLU A 120 14.91 -22.87 18.80
N GLY A 121 13.81 -23.62 18.77
CA GLY A 121 12.74 -23.54 19.77
C GLY A 121 11.51 -22.74 19.32
N HIS A 122 10.55 -22.62 20.24
CA HIS A 122 9.31 -21.86 20.02
C HIS A 122 9.57 -20.34 20.00
N CYS A 123 8.70 -19.60 19.31
CA CYS A 123 8.70 -18.14 19.35
C CYS A 123 8.42 -17.63 20.77
N GLN A 124 9.47 -17.27 21.50
CA GLN A 124 9.41 -16.74 22.87
C GLN A 124 10.18 -15.42 22.95
N ILE A 125 9.59 -14.42 23.59
CA ILE A 125 10.15 -13.09 23.79
C ILE A 125 9.60 -12.50 25.08
N GLN A 126 10.28 -11.50 25.65
CA GLN A 126 9.73 -10.76 26.78
C GLN A 126 8.42 -10.06 26.39
N GLU A 127 7.45 -10.07 27.31
CA GLU A 127 6.12 -9.48 27.11
C GLU A 127 6.19 -8.00 26.70
N SER A 128 7.22 -7.28 27.14
CA SER A 128 7.48 -5.87 26.80
C SER A 128 7.59 -5.62 25.29
N VAL A 129 8.05 -6.59 24.50
CA VAL A 129 8.18 -6.46 23.04
C VAL A 129 6.81 -6.55 22.36
N CYS A 130 5.92 -7.39 22.87
CA CYS A 130 4.57 -7.56 22.34
C CYS A 130 3.55 -6.60 22.97
N ARG A 131 3.86 -5.97 24.10
CA ARG A 131 2.98 -4.98 24.73
C ARG A 131 2.78 -3.78 23.80
N ASP A 132 1.54 -3.34 23.72
CA ASP A 132 1.24 -2.02 23.18
C ASP A 132 1.81 -0.98 24.14
N SER A 133 2.91 -0.34 23.76
CA SER A 133 3.23 0.96 24.33
C SER A 133 2.03 1.87 24.05
N GLY A 134 1.39 2.38 25.11
CA GLY A 134 0.11 3.09 25.06
C GLY A 134 0.02 4.28 24.09
N GLN A 135 1.14 4.67 23.46
CA GLN A 135 1.20 5.60 22.34
C GLN A 135 0.46 5.11 21.07
N ASP A 136 0.33 3.80 20.84
CA ASP A 136 -0.37 3.28 19.65
C ASP A 136 -1.90 3.23 19.82
N ARG A 137 -2.41 3.15 21.06
CA ARG A 137 -3.86 3.11 21.34
C ARG A 137 -4.53 4.49 21.26
N TYR A 138 -3.79 5.58 21.52
CA TYR A 138 -4.36 6.93 21.46
C TYR A 138 -4.76 7.33 20.03
N ARG A 139 -4.02 6.85 19.00
CA ARG A 139 -4.26 7.24 17.60
C ARG A 139 -5.42 6.53 16.92
N MET A 140 -5.82 5.34 17.38
CA MET A 140 -7.01 4.62 16.89
C MET A 140 -8.31 5.13 17.53
N ARG A 141 -8.26 5.59 18.78
CA ARG A 141 -9.45 6.09 19.49
C ARG A 141 -9.91 7.46 18.96
N GLU A 142 -8.98 8.29 18.48
CA GLU A 142 -9.32 9.58 17.85
C GLU A 142 -10.02 9.41 16.49
N SER A 143 -9.76 8.32 15.74
CA SER A 143 -10.43 8.05 14.46
C SER A 143 -11.89 7.59 14.63
N ARG A 144 -12.24 6.94 15.74
CA ARG A 144 -13.64 6.54 16.03
C ARG A 144 -14.45 7.65 16.69
N SER A 145 -13.82 8.57 17.41
CA SER A 145 -14.52 9.65 18.10
C SER A 145 -14.91 10.85 17.21
N LYS A 146 -14.42 10.92 15.95
CA LYS A 146 -14.81 11.97 14.99
C LYS A 146 -15.95 11.56 14.04
N HIS A 147 -16.56 10.40 14.26
CA HIS A 147 -17.70 9.88 13.47
C HIS A 147 -18.91 9.49 14.35
N SER A 148 -19.03 10.06 15.55
CA SER A 148 -20.25 10.00 16.36
C SER A 148 -20.67 11.40 16.80
#